data_AF-A0A368YF74-F1
#
_entry.id   AF-A0A368YF74-F1
#
_cell.length_a   1.000
_cell.length_b   1.000
_cell.length_c   1.000
_cell.angle_alpha   90.00
_cell.angle_beta   90.00
_cell.angle_gamma   90.00
#
_symmetry.space_group_name_H-M   'P 1'
#
loop_
_entity.id
_entity.type
_entity.pdbx_description
1 polymer ?
#
loop_
_entity_poly.entity_id
_entity_poly.type
_entity_poly.pdbx_seq_one_letter_code
_entity_poly.pdbx_strand_id
1 'polypeptide(L)'
;MFRNLLSRLLDPAPPAALSAQDAEVAIAALLVRIARADDHYGDAEKLRIDQVLARRRGLDTAAAAERRAAAEMIEAEAPDTVRFTRTIKERIDLADRHDVLGAMWEVAYADGQRSADEEALVRLVAGLLGINDRDSGLARQRALDGMGLSET
;
A
#
# COMPACT_ATOMS: atom_id res chain seq x y z
N MET A 1 -2.22 20.68 -4.27
CA MET A 1 -2.98 19.40 -4.11
C MET A 1 -2.48 18.59 -2.91
N PHE A 2 -1.20 18.23 -2.82
CA PHE A 2 -0.58 17.46 -1.72
C PHE A 2 -1.02 17.86 -0.29
N ARG A 3 -0.87 19.14 0.07
CA ARG A 3 -1.20 19.64 1.43
C ARG A 3 -2.70 19.49 1.76
N ASN A 4 -3.56 19.52 0.74
CA ASN A 4 -5.00 19.33 0.89
C ASN A 4 -5.35 17.85 1.11
N LEU A 5 -4.63 16.92 0.47
CA LEU A 5 -4.75 15.49 0.70
C LEU A 5 -4.30 15.10 2.12
N LEU A 6 -3.15 15.60 2.57
CA LEU A 6 -2.69 15.36 3.95
C LEU A 6 -3.68 15.89 4.98
N SER A 7 -4.19 17.12 4.81
CA SER A 7 -5.25 17.63 5.68
C SER A 7 -6.46 16.69 5.68
N ARG A 8 -6.94 16.25 4.52
CA ARG A 8 -8.08 15.30 4.44
C ARG A 8 -7.80 13.95 5.09
N LEU A 9 -6.56 13.46 5.05
CA LEU A 9 -6.17 12.18 5.65
C LEU A 9 -5.96 12.28 7.18
N LEU A 10 -5.60 13.47 7.66
CA LEU A 10 -5.26 13.73 9.06
C LEU A 10 -6.39 14.42 9.83
N ASP A 11 -7.40 15.03 9.21
CA ASP A 11 -8.48 15.74 9.91
C ASP A 11 -9.42 14.77 10.68
N PRO A 12 -9.76 15.05 11.95
CA PRO A 12 -10.70 14.23 12.74
C PRO A 12 -12.19 14.46 12.42
N ALA A 13 -12.55 15.40 11.55
CA ALA A 13 -13.95 15.64 11.18
C ALA A 13 -14.55 14.49 10.34
N PRO A 14 -15.87 14.23 10.41
CA PRO A 14 -16.52 13.20 9.58
C PRO A 14 -16.29 13.55 8.11
N PRO A 15 -15.62 12.67 7.34
CA PRO A 15 -14.96 13.14 6.13
C PRO A 15 -15.90 13.13 4.91
N ALA A 16 -15.73 14.13 4.06
CA ALA A 16 -16.10 14.00 2.65
C ALA A 16 -15.34 12.80 2.05
N ALA A 17 -16.02 11.99 1.22
CA ALA A 17 -15.40 10.87 0.53
C ALA A 17 -14.08 11.31 -0.13
N LEU A 18 -13.01 10.50 0.00
CA LEU A 18 -11.80 10.74 -0.80
C LEU A 18 -12.21 10.63 -2.26
N SER A 19 -11.70 11.53 -3.10
CA SER A 19 -11.76 11.27 -4.53
C SER A 19 -11.05 9.93 -4.81
N ALA A 20 -11.45 9.23 -5.87
CA ALA A 20 -10.75 8.01 -6.29
C ALA A 20 -9.24 8.26 -6.44
N GLN A 21 -8.86 9.46 -6.85
CA GLN A 21 -7.47 9.88 -6.95
C GLN A 21 -6.81 10.05 -5.58
N ASP A 22 -7.48 10.58 -4.57
CA ASP A 22 -6.90 10.74 -3.23
C ASP A 22 -6.70 9.39 -2.52
N ALA A 23 -7.67 8.47 -2.64
CA ALA A 23 -7.59 7.12 -2.08
C ALA A 23 -6.40 6.33 -2.65
N GLU A 24 -6.19 6.45 -3.96
CA GLU A 24 -5.09 5.76 -4.63
C GLU A 24 -3.71 6.32 -4.28
N VAL A 25 -3.59 7.62 -3.99
CA VAL A 25 -2.33 8.16 -3.48
C VAL A 25 -2.08 7.63 -2.07
N ALA A 26 -3.12 7.54 -1.23
CA ALA A 26 -3.00 7.01 0.12
C ALA A 26 -2.60 5.52 0.13
N ILE A 27 -3.16 4.73 -0.78
CA ILE A 27 -2.76 3.33 -1.02
C ILE A 27 -1.29 3.26 -1.45
N ALA A 28 -0.89 4.08 -2.44
CA ALA A 28 0.49 4.13 -2.89
C ALA A 28 1.46 4.44 -1.73
N ALA A 29 1.09 5.35 -0.83
CA ALA A 29 1.90 5.68 0.34
C ALA A 29 1.98 4.52 1.36
N LEU A 30 0.93 3.69 1.50
CA LEU A 30 1.03 2.45 2.28
C LEU A 30 2.02 1.46 1.65
N LEU A 31 2.02 1.32 0.32
CA LEU A 31 2.95 0.43 -0.38
C LEU A 31 4.40 0.87 -0.18
N VAL A 32 4.65 2.18 -0.32
CA VAL A 32 5.98 2.77 -0.05
C VAL A 32 6.38 2.54 1.42
N ARG A 33 5.45 2.69 2.37
CA ARG A 33 5.75 2.44 3.78
C ARG A 33 6.21 1.01 4.05
N ILE A 34 5.58 0.04 3.40
CA ILE A 34 5.94 -1.37 3.55
C ILE A 34 7.32 -1.62 2.96
N ALA A 35 7.58 -1.11 1.76
CA ALA A 35 8.89 -1.17 1.11
C ALA A 35 10.03 -0.46 1.86
N ARG A 36 9.72 0.33 2.89
CA ARG A 36 10.71 1.05 3.71
C ARG A 36 10.82 0.47 5.12
N ALA A 37 10.09 -0.60 5.44
CA ALA A 37 9.97 -1.10 6.81
C ALA A 37 11.30 -1.61 7.40
N ASP A 38 12.22 -2.07 6.56
CA ASP A 38 13.52 -2.62 6.94
C ASP A 38 14.72 -1.75 6.51
N ASP A 39 14.47 -0.47 6.24
CA ASP A 39 15.42 0.52 5.73
C ASP A 39 16.06 0.17 4.36
N HIS A 40 15.65 -0.92 3.69
CA HIS A 40 16.14 -1.32 2.36
C HIS A 40 15.16 -0.93 1.24
N TYR A 41 15.06 0.37 0.98
CA TYR A 41 14.27 0.87 -0.15
C TYR A 41 15.12 1.10 -1.40
N GLY A 42 15.13 0.12 -2.29
CA GLY A 42 15.90 0.08 -3.53
C GLY A 42 15.07 0.27 -4.79
N ASP A 43 15.66 -0.08 -5.94
CA ASP A 43 15.02 0.07 -7.24
C ASP A 43 14.05 -1.09 -7.55
N ALA A 44 14.23 -2.25 -6.90
CA ALA A 44 13.33 -3.40 -7.04
C ALA A 44 11.94 -3.09 -6.47
N GLU A 45 11.87 -2.52 -5.25
CA GLU A 45 10.62 -2.14 -4.62
C GLU A 45 9.94 -1.00 -5.38
N LYS A 46 10.71 0.02 -5.81
CA LYS A 46 10.18 1.12 -6.63
C LYS A 46 9.54 0.61 -7.91
N LEU A 47 10.25 -0.25 -8.65
CA LEU A 47 9.74 -0.83 -9.88
C LEU A 47 8.48 -1.66 -9.62
N ARG A 48 8.45 -2.44 -8.53
CA ARG A 48 7.29 -3.23 -8.15
C ARG A 48 6.09 -2.34 -7.80
N ILE A 49 6.30 -1.27 -7.04
CA ILE A 49 5.27 -0.28 -6.72
C ILE A 49 4.74 0.35 -8.01
N ASP A 50 5.62 0.78 -8.92
CA ASP A 50 5.22 1.38 -10.19
C ASP A 50 4.36 0.40 -11.04
N GLN A 51 4.75 -0.88 -11.11
CA GLN A 51 3.97 -1.93 -11.78
C GLN A 51 2.59 -2.14 -11.15
N VAL A 52 2.52 -2.20 -9.81
CA VAL A 52 1.27 -2.34 -9.07
C VAL A 52 0.35 -1.14 -9.34
N LEU A 53 0.88 0.09 -9.27
CA LEU A 53 0.12 1.32 -9.50
C LEU A 53 -0.39 1.40 -10.94
N ALA A 54 0.45 1.03 -11.92
CA ALA A 54 0.05 0.93 -13.31
C ALA A 54 -1.10 -0.07 -13.49
N ARG A 55 -1.01 -1.27 -12.91
CA ARG A 55 -2.01 -2.33 -13.04
C ARG A 55 -3.35 -1.97 -12.37
N ARG A 56 -3.32 -1.32 -11.20
CA ARG A 56 -4.54 -0.96 -10.44
C ARG A 56 -5.34 0.15 -11.11
N ARG A 57 -4.70 1.07 -11.85
CA ARG A 57 -5.35 2.27 -12.42
C ARG A 57 -5.17 2.47 -13.92
N GLY A 58 -4.57 1.50 -14.61
CA GLY A 58 -4.28 1.61 -16.04
C GLY A 58 -3.36 2.78 -16.36
N LEU A 59 -2.42 3.10 -15.46
CA LEU A 59 -1.48 4.20 -15.66
C LEU A 59 -0.34 3.76 -16.58
N ASP A 60 0.20 4.70 -17.34
CA ASP A 60 1.49 4.50 -17.99
C ASP A 60 2.64 4.55 -16.95
N THR A 61 3.83 4.14 -17.39
CA THR A 61 5.00 4.03 -16.52
C THR A 61 5.42 5.37 -15.91
N ALA A 62 5.25 6.48 -16.64
CA ALA A 62 5.64 7.81 -16.17
C ALA A 62 4.66 8.30 -15.09
N ALA A 63 3.35 8.15 -15.33
CA ALA A 63 2.31 8.47 -14.37
C ALA A 63 2.38 7.60 -13.11
N ALA A 64 2.75 6.33 -13.24
CA ALA A 64 3.00 5.45 -12.10
C ALA A 64 4.18 5.96 -11.25
N ALA A 65 5.30 6.30 -11.89
CA ALA A 65 6.48 6.83 -11.20
C ALA A 65 6.23 8.19 -10.52
N GLU A 66 5.50 9.11 -11.18
CA GLU A 66 5.08 10.38 -10.56
C GLU A 66 4.20 10.15 -9.34
N ARG A 67 3.32 9.15 -9.41
CA ARG A 67 2.43 8.80 -8.32
C ARG A 67 3.15 8.15 -7.15
N ARG A 68 4.15 7.30 -7.42
CA ARG A 68 5.08 6.79 -6.40
C ARG A 68 5.85 7.92 -5.74
N ALA A 69 6.37 8.88 -6.49
CA ALA A 69 7.08 10.03 -5.92
C ALA A 69 6.17 10.87 -4.99
N ALA A 70 4.92 11.10 -5.40
CA ALA A 70 3.94 11.77 -4.52
C ALA A 70 3.64 10.97 -3.25
N ALA A 71 3.57 9.64 -3.36
CA ALA A 71 3.36 8.74 -2.24
C ALA A 71 4.54 8.74 -1.25
N GLU A 72 5.78 8.76 -1.75
CA GLU A 72 7.00 8.88 -0.92
C GLU A 72 6.99 10.15 -0.08
N MET A 73 6.56 11.28 -0.66
CA MET A 73 6.44 12.53 0.09
C MET A 73 5.38 12.44 1.19
N ILE A 74 4.26 11.77 0.95
CA ILE A 74 3.18 11.61 1.95
C ILE A 74 3.63 10.68 3.06
N GLU A 75 4.28 9.58 2.69
CA GLU A 75 4.82 8.60 3.62
C GLU A 75 5.77 9.29 4.61
N ALA A 76 6.67 10.14 4.10
CA ALA A 76 7.61 10.91 4.91
C ALA A 76 6.94 11.95 5.84
N GLU A 77 5.80 12.53 5.45
CA GLU A 77 5.08 13.52 6.26
C GLU A 77 4.02 12.92 7.21
N ALA A 78 3.65 11.64 7.06
CA ALA A 78 2.55 11.01 7.79
C ALA A 78 3.01 9.80 8.64
N PRO A 79 3.85 9.98 9.68
CA PRO A 79 4.49 8.87 10.40
C PRO A 79 3.52 7.96 11.20
N ASP A 80 2.29 8.41 11.49
CA ASP A 80 1.31 7.62 12.24
C ASP A 80 0.56 6.63 11.32
N THR A 81 1.08 5.41 11.23
CA THR A 81 0.49 4.31 10.46
C THR A 81 -0.92 3.95 10.92
N VAL A 82 -1.24 4.06 12.20
CA VAL A 82 -2.57 3.69 12.74
C VAL A 82 -3.63 4.69 12.28
N ARG A 83 -3.35 6.00 12.43
CA ARG A 83 -4.27 7.04 11.97
C ARG A 83 -4.43 6.99 10.45
N PHE A 84 -3.33 6.81 9.74
CA PHE A 84 -3.30 6.78 8.28
C PHE A 84 -4.13 5.61 7.71
N THR A 85 -3.90 4.38 8.21
CA THR A 85 -4.64 3.19 7.78
C THR A 85 -6.11 3.23 8.17
N ARG A 86 -6.45 3.80 9.34
CA ARG A 86 -7.86 4.00 9.73
C ARG A 86 -8.58 4.92 8.76
N THR A 87 -7.97 6.05 8.38
CA THR A 87 -8.56 6.97 7.40
C THR A 87 -8.75 6.32 6.04
N ILE A 88 -7.85 5.43 5.63
CA ILE A 88 -7.99 4.65 4.40
C ILE A 88 -9.14 3.65 4.54
N LYS A 89 -9.17 2.84 5.61
CA LYS A 89 -10.21 1.84 5.88
C LYS A 89 -11.62 2.43 5.82
N GLU A 90 -11.83 3.59 6.42
CA GLU A 90 -13.13 4.27 6.48
C GLU A 90 -13.63 4.73 5.10
N ARG A 91 -12.77 4.70 4.07
CA ARG A 91 -13.03 5.32 2.77
C ARG A 91 -12.82 4.41 1.56
N ILE A 92 -12.34 3.18 1.75
CA ILE A 92 -12.24 2.16 0.70
C ILE A 92 -13.15 0.97 1.01
N ASP A 93 -13.77 0.43 -0.04
CA ASP A 93 -14.64 -0.75 0.06
C ASP A 93 -13.86 -2.00 0.44
N LEU A 94 -14.54 -2.97 1.06
CA LEU A 94 -13.89 -4.19 1.55
C LEU A 94 -13.20 -4.99 0.43
N ALA A 95 -13.78 -5.02 -0.77
CA ALA A 95 -13.18 -5.69 -1.93
C ALA A 95 -11.83 -5.05 -2.31
N ASP A 96 -11.78 -3.73 -2.38
CA ASP A 96 -10.54 -2.98 -2.67
C ASP A 96 -9.46 -3.24 -1.60
N ARG A 97 -9.85 -3.48 -0.34
CA ARG A 97 -8.88 -3.78 0.74
C ARG A 97 -8.14 -5.08 0.49
N HIS A 98 -8.80 -6.10 -0.06
CA HIS A 98 -8.16 -7.39 -0.37
C HIS A 98 -7.14 -7.24 -1.50
N ASP A 99 -7.47 -6.46 -2.52
CA ASP A 99 -6.55 -6.16 -3.62
C ASP A 99 -5.35 -5.32 -3.17
N VAL A 100 -5.59 -4.34 -2.28
CA VAL A 100 -4.51 -3.59 -1.64
C VAL A 100 -3.61 -4.52 -0.84
N LEU A 101 -4.16 -5.46 -0.07
CA LEU A 101 -3.35 -6.39 0.71
C LEU A 101 -2.54 -7.35 -0.18
N GLY A 102 -3.09 -7.80 -1.30
CA GLY A 102 -2.32 -8.57 -2.29
C GLY A 102 -1.14 -7.77 -2.84
N ALA A 103 -1.38 -6.51 -3.22
CA ALA A 103 -0.34 -5.60 -3.68
C ALA A 103 0.75 -5.34 -2.62
N MET A 104 0.38 -5.28 -1.35
CA MET A 104 1.33 -5.16 -0.24
C MET A 104 2.27 -6.36 -0.16
N TRP A 105 1.73 -7.58 -0.30
CA TRP A 105 2.54 -8.78 -0.39
C TRP A 105 3.42 -8.79 -1.64
N GLU A 106 2.92 -8.35 -2.80
CA GLU A 106 3.75 -8.25 -4.01
C GLU A 106 4.97 -7.35 -3.81
N VAL A 107 4.82 -6.25 -3.06
CA VAL A 107 5.90 -5.31 -2.74
C VAL A 107 6.87 -5.87 -1.70
N ALA A 108 6.36 -6.47 -0.62
CA ALA A 108 7.17 -7.09 0.43
C ALA A 108 7.96 -8.33 -0.02
N TYR A 109 7.74 -8.82 -1.24
CA TYR A 109 8.46 -9.94 -1.86
C TYR A 109 9.22 -9.49 -3.12
N ALA A 110 9.33 -8.18 -3.39
CA ALA A 110 9.84 -7.66 -4.64
C ALA A 110 11.30 -8.06 -4.92
N ASP A 111 12.12 -8.16 -3.88
CA ASP A 111 13.52 -8.54 -3.92
C ASP A 111 13.74 -10.07 -3.80
N GLY A 112 12.66 -10.84 -3.63
CA GLY A 112 12.69 -12.29 -3.44
C GLY A 112 13.04 -12.74 -2.02
N GLN A 113 13.27 -11.81 -1.09
CA GLN A 113 13.38 -12.07 0.33
C GLN A 113 12.21 -11.40 1.06
N ARG A 114 12.07 -11.69 2.35
CA ARG A 114 11.16 -10.94 3.21
C ARG A 114 11.86 -10.71 4.53
N SER A 115 11.75 -9.51 5.09
CA SER A 115 12.13 -9.27 6.46
C SER A 115 10.97 -9.62 7.42
N ALA A 116 11.31 -9.85 8.68
CA ALA A 116 10.31 -10.02 9.73
C ALA A 116 9.51 -8.73 9.95
N ASP A 117 10.14 -7.57 9.74
CA ASP A 117 9.55 -6.24 9.93
C ASP A 117 8.50 -5.93 8.85
N GLU A 118 8.77 -6.23 7.58
CA GLU A 118 7.78 -6.12 6.50
C GLU A 118 6.58 -7.02 6.73
N GLU A 119 6.81 -8.29 7.10
CA GLU A 119 5.73 -9.22 7.39
C GLU A 119 4.87 -8.75 8.56
N ALA A 120 5.49 -8.28 9.64
CA ALA A 120 4.79 -7.75 10.80
C ALA A 120 3.95 -6.53 10.42
N LEU A 121 4.50 -5.64 9.59
CA LEU A 121 3.80 -4.45 9.11
C LEU A 121 2.61 -4.80 8.21
N VAL A 122 2.76 -5.73 7.26
CA VAL A 122 1.64 -6.17 6.40
C VAL A 122 0.53 -6.79 7.24
N ARG A 123 0.87 -7.62 8.24
CA ARG A 123 -0.11 -8.20 9.18
C ARG A 123 -0.82 -7.12 10.01
N LEU A 124 -0.07 -6.13 10.52
CA LEU A 124 -0.64 -4.99 11.24
C LEU A 124 -1.64 -4.23 10.35
N VAL A 125 -1.24 -3.90 9.13
CA VAL A 125 -2.10 -3.16 8.20
C VAL A 125 -3.34 -3.98 7.81
N ALA A 126 -3.22 -5.29 7.59
CA ALA A 126 -4.35 -6.17 7.34
C ALA A 126 -5.41 -6.08 8.47
N GLY A 127 -4.96 -6.17 9.72
CA GLY A 127 -5.84 -6.01 10.89
C GLY A 127 -6.50 -4.63 10.95
N LEU A 128 -5.74 -3.56 10.65
CA LEU A 128 -6.25 -2.20 10.61
C LEU A 128 -7.30 -2.01 9.49
N LEU A 129 -7.10 -2.63 8.32
CA LEU A 129 -8.07 -2.67 7.22
C LEU A 129 -9.31 -3.55 7.53
N GLY A 130 -9.26 -4.33 8.62
CA GLY A 130 -10.35 -5.22 9.03
C GLY A 130 -10.36 -6.53 8.24
N ILE A 131 -9.22 -6.93 7.68
CA ILE A 131 -9.03 -8.23 7.04
C ILE A 131 -8.53 -9.21 8.11
N ASN A 132 -9.13 -10.39 8.19
CA ASN A 132 -8.70 -11.41 9.15
C ASN A 132 -7.42 -12.13 8.66
N ASP A 133 -6.73 -12.82 9.58
CA ASP A 133 -5.46 -13.49 9.28
C ASP A 133 -5.57 -14.55 8.18
N ARG A 134 -6.73 -15.24 8.09
CA ARG A 134 -6.96 -16.27 7.07
C ARG A 134 -6.99 -15.64 5.67
N ASP A 135 -7.75 -14.57 5.51
CA ASP A 135 -7.87 -13.85 4.24
C ASP A 135 -6.54 -13.16 3.87
N SER A 136 -5.80 -12.68 4.87
CA SER A 136 -4.44 -12.17 4.68
C SER A 136 -3.47 -13.25 4.17
N GLY A 137 -3.52 -14.46 4.75
CA GLY A 137 -2.75 -15.60 4.29
C GLY A 137 -3.10 -16.03 2.87
N LEU A 138 -4.39 -16.01 2.50
CA LEU A 138 -4.84 -16.30 1.13
C LEU A 138 -4.38 -15.23 0.13
N ALA A 139 -4.43 -13.95 0.52
CA ALA A 139 -3.92 -12.85 -0.31
C ALA A 139 -2.41 -13.01 -0.58
N ARG A 140 -1.65 -13.40 0.45
CA ARG A 140 -0.22 -13.70 0.32
C ARG A 140 0.03 -14.84 -0.66
N GLN A 141 -0.68 -15.97 -0.52
CA GLN A 141 -0.52 -17.10 -1.43
C GLN A 141 -0.78 -16.72 -2.89
N ARG A 142 -1.83 -15.93 -3.15
CA ARG A 142 -2.14 -15.43 -4.50
C ARG A 142 -1.07 -14.48 -5.04
N ALA A 143 -0.51 -13.61 -4.20
CA ALA A 143 0.58 -12.73 -4.59
C ALA A 143 1.82 -13.53 -4.99
N LEU A 144 2.21 -14.52 -4.18
CA LEU A 144 3.36 -15.39 -4.47
C LEU A 144 3.15 -16.21 -5.75
N ASP A 145 1.95 -16.74 -5.97
CA ASP A 145 1.60 -17.46 -7.19
C ASP A 145 1.69 -16.57 -8.43
N GLY A 146 1.14 -15.37 -8.36
CA GLY A 146 1.24 -14.38 -9.43
C GLY A 146 2.68 -13.91 -9.71
N MET A 147 3.57 -14.01 -8.73
CA MET A 147 5.00 -13.71 -8.86
C MET A 147 5.84 -14.92 -9.28
N GLY A 148 5.28 -16.13 -9.32
CA GLY A 148 6.02 -17.36 -9.58
C GLY A 148 6.95 -17.79 -8.45
N LEU A 149 6.67 -17.34 -7.22
CA LEU A 149 7.45 -17.62 -5.99
C LEU A 149 6.79 -18.70 -5.10
N SER A 150 5.76 -19.40 -5.60
CA SER A 150 5.12 -20.49 -4.86
C SER A 150 6.12 -21.60 -4.55
N GLU A 151 6.30 -21.93 -3.27
CA GLU A 151 7.01 -23.16 -2.88
C GLU A 151 6.25 -24.37 -3.45
N THR A 152 6.82 -25.05 -4.45
CA THR A 152 6.34 -26.34 -4.97
C THR A 152 6.40 -27.44 -3.92
#